data_AF-A0A0G4Q3D6-F1
#
_entry.id   AF-A0A0G4Q3D6-F1
#
_cell.length_a   1.000
_cell.length_b   1.000
_cell.length_c   1.000
_cell.angle_alpha   90.00
_cell.angle_beta   90.00
_cell.angle_gamma   90.00
#
_symmetry.space_group_name_H-M   'P 1'
#
loop_
_entity.id
_entity.type
_entity.pdbx_description
1 polymer ?
#
loop_
_entity_poly.entity_id
_entity_poly.type
_entity_poly.pdbx_seq_one_letter_code
_entity_poly.pdbx_strand_id
1 'polypeptide(L)'
;MSNQENILMMDGNGIMKNSNGNVIAKGVMIKSAVISSTPSIEDLVKRIESLEKQLADMQKATSCDLDILSTRITAVESFSR
;
A
#
# COMPACT_ATOMS: atom_id res chain seq x y z
N MET A 1 -43.20 42.86 -2.19
CA MET A 1 -42.44 42.09 -1.18
C MET A 1 -41.06 41.82 -1.76
N SER A 2 -39.98 42.14 -1.04
CA SER A 2 -38.61 41.96 -1.53
C SER A 2 -38.17 40.51 -1.28
N ASN A 3 -37.78 39.78 -2.33
CA ASN A 3 -37.13 38.48 -2.20
C ASN A 3 -35.64 38.71 -1.96
N GLN A 4 -35.22 38.84 -0.70
CA GLN A 4 -33.80 38.80 -0.38
C GLN A 4 -33.29 37.37 -0.55
N GLU A 5 -32.37 37.16 -1.48
CA GLU A 5 -31.61 35.92 -1.59
C GLU A 5 -30.72 35.78 -0.34
N ASN A 6 -30.97 34.76 0.48
CA ASN A 6 -30.11 34.43 1.62
C ASN A 6 -28.84 33.74 1.09
N ILE A 7 -27.77 34.53 0.87
CA ILE A 7 -26.47 33.98 0.47
C ILE A 7 -25.79 33.39 1.71
N LEU A 8 -25.70 32.06 1.76
CA LEU A 8 -24.94 31.33 2.77
C LEU A 8 -23.47 31.25 2.32
N MET A 9 -22.57 31.89 3.07
CA MET A 9 -21.13 31.83 2.78
C MET A 9 -20.48 30.74 3.63
N MET A 10 -19.81 29.79 2.97
CA MET A 10 -18.97 28.78 3.59
C MET A 10 -17.50 29.21 3.49
N ASP A 11 -16.76 29.13 4.59
CA ASP A 11 -15.31 29.39 4.59
C ASP A 11 -14.49 28.16 4.17
N GLY A 12 -13.19 28.37 3.93
CA GLY A 12 -12.27 27.29 3.53
C GLY A 12 -12.08 26.17 4.55
N ASN A 13 -12.58 26.33 5.78
CA ASN A 13 -12.58 25.32 6.83
C ASN A 13 -13.91 24.54 6.89
N GLY A 14 -14.81 24.76 5.92
CA GLY A 14 -16.11 24.11 5.86
C GLY A 14 -17.13 24.67 6.87
N ILE A 15 -16.87 25.85 7.45
CA ILE A 15 -17.81 26.48 8.39
C ILE A 15 -18.77 27.38 7.61
N MET A 16 -20.07 27.14 7.78
CA MET A 16 -21.13 27.96 7.21
C MET A 16 -21.63 28.96 8.24
N LYS A 17 -21.67 30.25 7.85
CA LYS A 17 -22.16 31.34 8.70
C LYS A 17 -23.39 32.00 8.07
N ASN A 18 -24.29 32.50 8.92
CA ASN A 18 -25.34 33.41 8.47
C ASN A 18 -24.79 34.83 8.27
N SER A 19 -25.63 35.75 7.75
CA SER A 19 -25.25 37.14 7.49
C SER A 19 -24.84 37.93 8.74
N ASN A 20 -25.20 37.45 9.93
CA ASN A 20 -24.81 38.04 11.21
C ASN A 20 -23.47 37.47 11.74
N GLY A 21 -22.82 36.57 10.99
CA GLY A 21 -21.58 35.91 11.38
C GLY A 21 -21.74 34.68 12.27
N ASN A 22 -22.97 34.28 12.60
CA ASN A 22 -23.23 33.11 13.45
C ASN A 22 -23.04 31.82 12.66
N VAL A 23 -22.34 30.85 13.26
CA VAL A 23 -22.15 29.52 12.68
C VAL A 23 -23.48 28.77 12.68
N ILE A 24 -23.90 28.28 11.51
CA ILE A 24 -25.14 27.50 11.34
C ILE A 24 -24.88 26.05 10.93
N ALA A 25 -23.72 25.75 10.36
CA ALA A 25 -23.30 24.39 10.04
C ALA A 25 -21.77 24.27 10.00
N LYS A 26 -21.27 23.07 10.27
CA LYS A 26 -19.85 22.71 10.15
C LYS A 26 -19.73 21.45 9.30
N GLY A 27 -19.15 21.57 8.11
CA GLY A 27 -18.78 20.44 7.28
C GLY A 27 -17.51 19.78 7.81
N VAL A 28 -17.48 18.45 7.86
CA VAL A 28 -16.25 17.72 8.15
C VAL A 28 -15.41 17.67 6.88
N MET A 29 -14.36 18.50 6.82
CA MET A 29 -13.36 18.42 5.76
C MET A 29 -12.48 17.20 6.01
N ILE A 30 -12.71 16.11 5.29
CA ILE A 30 -11.80 14.96 5.29
C ILE A 30 -10.52 15.43 4.58
N LYS A 31 -9.49 15.74 5.38
CA LYS A 31 -8.16 16.05 4.84
C LYS A 31 -7.72 14.87 3.98
N SER A 32 -7.33 15.16 2.74
CA SER A 32 -6.83 14.20 1.74
C SER A 32 -5.74 13.25 2.25
N ALA A 33 -5.06 13.60 3.34
CA ALA A 33 -4.12 12.72 4.05
C ALA A 33 -4.73 11.37 4.48
N VAL A 34 -6.04 11.29 4.72
CA VAL A 34 -6.74 10.03 5.07
C VAL A 34 -6.85 9.07 3.86
N ILE A 35 -6.67 9.56 2.62
CA ILE A 35 -6.69 8.71 1.41
C ILE A 35 -5.31 8.06 1.15
N SER A 36 -4.26 8.49 1.86
CA SER A 36 -2.87 8.02 1.67
C SER A 36 -2.53 6.73 2.44
N SER A 37 -3.52 6.01 3.00
CA SER A 37 -3.26 4.79 3.78
C SER A 37 -2.78 3.59 2.95
N THR A 38 -2.80 3.69 1.63
CA THR A 38 -2.23 2.70 0.72
C THR A 38 -0.74 2.97 0.48
N PRO A 39 0.14 1.96 0.58
CA PRO A 39 1.52 2.08 0.13
C PRO A 39 1.54 2.61 -1.31
N SER A 40 2.53 3.43 -1.62
CA SER A 40 2.63 3.96 -2.99
C SER A 40 2.87 2.80 -3.97
N ILE A 41 2.49 3.01 -5.23
CA ILE A 41 2.77 2.02 -6.29
C ILE A 41 4.27 1.74 -6.38
N GLU A 42 5.12 2.75 -6.14
CA GLU A 42 6.57 2.59 -6.11
C GLU A 42 7.05 1.65 -5.00
N ASP A 43 6.47 1.78 -3.80
CA ASP A 43 6.81 0.90 -2.66
C ASP A 43 6.40 -0.56 -2.95
N LEU A 44 5.27 -0.75 -3.62
CA LEU A 44 4.81 -2.07 -4.04
C LEU A 44 5.73 -2.70 -5.09
N VAL A 45 6.20 -1.93 -6.08
CA VAL A 45 7.15 -2.41 -7.09
C VAL A 45 8.47 -2.84 -6.46
N LYS A 46 9.06 -2.01 -5.60
CA LYS A 46 10.31 -2.37 -4.89
C LYS A 46 10.17 -3.64 -4.07
N ARG A 47 9.00 -3.83 -3.45
CA ARG A 47 8.71 -5.02 -2.65
C ARG A 47 8.56 -6.27 -3.53
N ILE A 48 7.98 -6.15 -4.72
CA ILE A 48 7.90 -7.25 -5.71
C ILE A 48 9.30 -7.65 -6.18
N GLU A 49 10.14 -6.69 -6.60
CA GLU A 49 11.52 -6.97 -7.04
C GLU A 49 12.35 -7.67 -5.95
N SER A 50 12.18 -7.26 -4.68
CA SER A 50 12.85 -7.90 -3.55
C SER A 50 12.39 -9.35 -3.34
N LEU A 51 11.08 -9.62 -3.47
CA LEU A 51 10.52 -10.96 -3.34
C LEU A 51 10.96 -11.87 -4.49
N GLU A 52 11.00 -11.36 -5.72
CA GLU A 52 11.48 -12.10 -6.90
C GLU A 52 12.95 -12.51 -6.71
N LYS A 53 13.78 -11.60 -6.20
CA LYS A 53 15.19 -11.91 -5.88
C LYS A 53 15.30 -12.99 -4.81
N GLN A 54 14.55 -12.88 -3.71
CA GLN A 54 14.56 -13.88 -2.64
C GLN A 54 14.13 -15.26 -3.16
N LEU A 55 13.12 -15.30 -4.02
CA LEU A 55 12.65 -16.55 -4.63
C LEU A 55 13.73 -17.19 -5.52
N ALA A 56 14.40 -16.39 -6.35
CA ALA A 56 15.48 -16.87 -7.20
C ALA A 56 16.67 -17.40 -6.39
N ASP A 57 17.04 -16.71 -5.31
CA ASP A 57 18.13 -17.12 -4.42
C ASP A 57 17.79 -18.43 -3.70
N MET A 58 16.54 -18.58 -3.22
CA MET A 58 16.05 -19.83 -2.63
C MET A 58 16.07 -21.00 -3.63
N GLN A 59 15.58 -20.79 -4.86
CA GLN A 59 15.58 -21.82 -5.90
C GLN A 59 16.99 -22.32 -6.22
N LYS A 60 17.97 -21.40 -6.29
CA LYS A 60 19.37 -21.77 -6.50
C LYS A 60 19.95 -22.59 -5.35
N ALA A 61 19.68 -22.19 -4.10
CA ALA A 61 20.14 -22.92 -2.93
C ALA A 61 19.55 -24.34 -2.89
N THR A 62 18.23 -24.47 -3.09
CA THR A 62 17.56 -25.78 -3.14
C THR A 62 18.06 -26.66 -4.28
N SER A 63 18.32 -26.09 -5.47
CA SER A 63 18.90 -26.84 -6.59
C SER A 63 20.28 -27.40 -6.24
N CYS A 64 21.14 -26.59 -5.63
CA CYS A 64 22.47 -27.01 -5.20
C CYS A 64 22.41 -28.16 -4.19
N ASP A 65 21.53 -28.06 -3.18
CA ASP A 65 21.36 -29.10 -2.17
C ASP A 65 20.88 -30.42 -2.78
N LEU A 66 19.97 -30.36 -3.76
CA LEU A 66 19.49 -31.53 -4.49
C LEU A 66 20.59 -32.17 -5.33
N ASP A 67 21.43 -31.38 -6.01
CA ASP A 67 22.56 -31.90 -6.79
C ASP A 67 23.58 -32.62 -5.91
N ILE A 68 23.87 -32.08 -4.72
CA ILE A 68 24.74 -32.71 -3.72
C ILE A 68 24.13 -34.01 -3.24
N LEU A 69 22.83 -34.03 -2.90
CA LEU A 69 22.14 -35.24 -2.46
C LEU A 69 22.18 -36.33 -3.56
N SER A 70 21.88 -35.96 -4.80
CA SER A 70 21.89 -36.85 -5.95
C SER A 70 23.27 -37.49 -6.16
N THR A 71 24.33 -36.68 -6.06
CA THR A 71 25.72 -37.14 -6.14
C THR A 71 26.05 -38.13 -5.03
N ARG A 72 25.63 -37.84 -3.79
CA ARG A 72 25.86 -38.71 -2.64
C ARG A 72 25.11 -40.04 -2.74
N ILE A 73 23.86 -40.02 -3.20
CA ILE A 73 23.06 -41.23 -3.43
C ILE A 73 23.76 -42.11 -4.47
N THR A 74 24.14 -41.53 -5.60
CA THR A 74 24.85 -42.24 -6.67
C THR A 74 26.15 -42.88 -6.17
N ALA A 75 26.91 -42.17 -5.32
CA ALA A 75 28.13 -42.70 -4.73
C ALA A 75 27.86 -43.87 -3.77
N VAL A 76 26.80 -43.81 -2.95
CA VAL A 76 26.44 -44.91 -2.03
C VAL A 76 25.96 -46.13 -2.82
N GLU A 77 25.17 -45.94 -3.86
CA GLU A 77 24.70 -47.02 -4.73
C GLU A 77 25.85 -47.73 -5.45
N SER A 78 26.89 -46.99 -5.86
CA SER A 78 28.06 -47.59 -6.52
C SER A 78 28.93 -48.42 -5.58
N PHE A 79 29.03 -48.06 -4.29
CA PHE A 79 29.71 -48.88 -3.28
C PHE A 79 28.93 -50.15 -2.88
N SER A 80 27.62 -50.18 -3.14
CA SER A 80 26.74 -51.29 -2.75
C SER A 80 26.59 -52.37 -3.83
N ARG A 81 27.21 -52.18 -4.99
CA ARG A 81 27.26 -53.13 -6.12
C ARG A 81 28.61 -53.83 -6.17
#